data_AF-A0A6I0GAV4-F1
#
_entry.id   AF-A0A6I0GAV4-F1
#
_cell.length_a   1.000
_cell.length_b   1.000
_cell.length_c   1.000
_cell.angle_alpha   90.00
_cell.angle_beta   90.00
_cell.angle_gamma   90.00
#
_symmetry.space_group_name_H-M   'P 1'
#
loop_
_entity.id
_entity.type
_entity.pdbx_description
1 polymer ?
#
loop_
_entity_poly.entity_id
_entity_poly.type
_entity_poly.pdbx_seq_one_letter_code
_entity_poly.pdbx_strand_id
1 'polypeptide(L)'
;MRKVILLFILITSVLGAWADGNVTFTASAPDVVVSGDQFRLTYTVNTHKVRDFRAPNIKGFDVLMGPSRSQQSSTQIINGNVTSTSSITFTYILMADKEGTYTIPGATIVADGQNKTSNSVQIKVLPPDQTNGVGGGNNSGGRTSSRSQVAGSKITNQDLFITATASKTTVYEQEAILLTYKVYTLVNLRQLYGKMPDLKNFHTQEVELPQQKTFSLEHYNGRNYNTTVWSQYVLFPQQSGKMEIPSITFEGVIAQQVASDDPFDAFFNGGSNYVEVKKNIVTPKLTINVKALPDGKPINFSGGVGEFTISSSISTKELKTNDAVTIKLVISGTGNLKLVNTPEVAFPKDFEVYDPKIDNKFTLTREGLSGNKVIEYLAIPRHAGNFTIPPVEFSYFDLKSNSYKTIKTEAYNLKVEKGAGNADQVIADFTNKEDLKVLGQDIRYIKMGETSLTRKGDFFFGSTTYYLWYIIPLVLFVVFVIVYRKKAIENANVAKVRTKKANKVAAKRMKNAGRLLAENKQEAFYDEVLKALWGYISDKLNIPVSQLSKDNIEDELTKYGVAPELIKDFIGTLNECEFARYAPGNQNEAMDKVYSSAVEVISKMENSIKH
;
A
#
# COMPACT_ATOMS: atom_id res chain seq x y z
N MET A 1 42.57 25.98 -5.93
CA MET A 1 41.50 26.40 -6.88
C MET A 1 41.19 25.35 -7.95
N ARG A 2 42.16 24.62 -8.54
CA ARG A 2 41.88 23.54 -9.52
C ARG A 2 41.09 22.32 -8.98
N LYS A 3 41.20 22.00 -7.68
CA LYS A 3 40.45 20.88 -7.06
C LYS A 3 38.97 21.17 -6.78
N VAL A 4 38.59 22.45 -6.68
CA VAL A 4 37.18 22.86 -6.45
C VAL A 4 36.40 22.91 -7.76
N ILE A 5 37.07 23.26 -8.87
CA ILE A 5 36.49 23.26 -10.23
C ILE A 5 36.22 21.84 -10.71
N LEU A 6 37.09 20.87 -10.40
CA LEU A 6 36.87 19.45 -10.70
C LEU A 6 35.70 18.84 -9.90
N LEU A 7 35.47 19.29 -8.66
CA LEU A 7 34.30 18.87 -7.87
C LEU A 7 33.00 19.43 -8.45
N PHE A 8 33.03 20.65 -8.99
CA PHE A 8 31.86 21.28 -9.63
C PHE A 8 31.53 20.69 -11.01
N ILE A 9 32.53 20.19 -11.75
CA ILE A 9 32.34 19.49 -13.04
C ILE A 9 31.88 18.03 -12.84
N LEU A 10 32.24 17.39 -11.73
CA LEU A 10 31.76 16.05 -11.40
C LEU A 10 30.30 16.06 -10.88
N ILE A 11 29.85 17.16 -10.27
CA ILE A 11 28.45 17.31 -9.82
C ILE A 11 27.50 17.68 -10.98
N THR A 12 27.99 18.29 -12.06
CA THR A 12 27.17 18.62 -13.24
C THR A 12 27.09 17.51 -14.30
N SER A 13 27.90 16.45 -14.19
CA SER A 13 27.94 15.34 -15.16
C SER A 13 27.13 14.09 -14.76
N VAL A 14 26.39 14.13 -13.64
CA VAL A 14 25.51 13.01 -13.21
C VAL A 14 24.02 13.27 -13.50
N LEU A 15 23.66 14.44 -14.04
CA LEU A 15 22.28 14.73 -14.47
C LEU A 15 22.10 14.40 -15.96
N GLY A 16 22.12 13.12 -16.27
CA GLY A 16 21.94 12.63 -17.63
C GLY A 16 21.78 11.12 -17.77
N ALA A 17 21.44 10.41 -16.69
CA ALA A 17 20.91 9.06 -16.82
C ALA A 17 19.40 9.18 -16.98
N TRP A 18 18.96 9.08 -18.22
CA TRP A 18 17.56 9.04 -18.63
C TRP A 18 16.84 8.00 -17.79
N ALA A 19 15.81 8.46 -17.06
CA ALA A 19 14.79 7.59 -16.53
C ALA A 19 14.14 6.88 -17.71
N ASP A 20 14.55 5.65 -17.98
CA ASP A 20 13.87 4.76 -18.92
C ASP A 20 12.59 4.29 -18.23
N GLY A 21 11.60 5.18 -18.18
CA GLY A 21 10.26 4.88 -17.71
C GLY A 21 9.59 3.98 -18.73
N ASN A 22 9.81 2.67 -18.61
CA ASN A 22 9.18 1.68 -19.49
C ASN A 22 7.68 1.98 -19.63
N VAL A 23 7.24 2.15 -20.87
CA VAL A 23 5.83 2.39 -21.18
C VAL A 23 5.03 1.16 -20.81
N THR A 24 4.14 1.32 -19.83
CA THR A 24 3.21 0.31 -19.34
C THR A 24 1.83 0.57 -19.94
N PHE A 25 1.19 -0.50 -20.38
CA PHE A 25 -0.19 -0.48 -20.87
C PHE A 25 -0.95 -1.61 -20.22
N THR A 26 -1.95 -1.28 -19.41
CA THR A 26 -2.63 -2.24 -18.53
C THR A 26 -4.14 -2.14 -18.67
N ALA A 27 -4.80 -3.29 -18.66
CA ALA A 27 -6.24 -3.42 -18.63
C ALA A 27 -6.69 -3.80 -17.21
N SER A 28 -7.77 -3.19 -16.73
CA SER A 28 -8.34 -3.44 -15.41
C SER A 28 -9.87 -3.45 -15.47
N ALA A 29 -10.48 -4.45 -14.83
CA ALA A 29 -11.91 -4.55 -14.59
C ALA A 29 -12.13 -5.39 -13.30
N PRO A 30 -13.34 -5.41 -12.73
CA PRO A 30 -13.64 -6.31 -11.62
C PRO A 30 -13.49 -7.78 -12.03
N ASP A 31 -12.90 -8.60 -11.15
CA ASP A 31 -12.72 -10.04 -11.38
C ASP A 31 -14.06 -10.79 -11.39
N VAL A 32 -15.08 -10.25 -10.69
CA VAL A 32 -16.41 -10.85 -10.55
C VAL A 32 -17.48 -9.77 -10.66
N VAL A 33 -18.52 -10.03 -11.44
CA VAL A 33 -19.70 -9.15 -11.64
C VAL A 33 -20.99 -9.97 -11.62
N VAL A 34 -22.14 -9.33 -11.46
CA VAL A 34 -23.45 -10.00 -11.54
C VAL A 34 -24.06 -9.75 -12.93
N SER A 35 -24.74 -10.75 -13.48
CA SER A 35 -25.54 -10.59 -14.70
C SER A 35 -26.56 -9.45 -14.54
N GLY A 36 -26.60 -8.55 -15.51
CA GLY A 36 -27.39 -7.32 -15.50
C GLY A 36 -26.75 -6.11 -14.82
N ASP A 37 -25.62 -6.27 -14.10
CA ASP A 37 -24.89 -5.15 -13.51
C ASP A 37 -23.96 -4.48 -14.53
N GLN A 38 -23.79 -3.17 -14.35
CA GLN A 38 -22.85 -2.36 -15.12
C GLN A 38 -21.51 -2.26 -14.40
N PHE A 39 -20.41 -2.38 -15.14
CA PHE A 39 -19.07 -2.25 -14.59
C PHE A 39 -18.11 -1.54 -15.54
N ARG A 40 -16.96 -1.10 -15.01
CA ARG A 40 -15.94 -0.37 -15.76
C ARG A 40 -14.83 -1.30 -16.22
N LEU A 41 -14.51 -1.23 -17.51
CA LEU A 41 -13.27 -1.75 -18.08
C LEU A 41 -12.38 -0.56 -18.46
N THR A 42 -11.19 -0.50 -17.89
CA THR A 42 -10.23 0.59 -18.12
C THR A 42 -8.95 0.09 -18.75
N TYR A 43 -8.45 0.80 -19.75
CA TYR A 43 -7.12 0.61 -20.32
C TYR A 43 -6.27 1.84 -20.02
N THR A 44 -5.23 1.69 -19.21
CA THR A 44 -4.37 2.77 -18.73
C THR A 44 -2.96 2.64 -19.31
N VAL A 45 -2.46 3.73 -19.88
CA VAL A 45 -1.10 3.86 -20.42
C VAL A 45 -0.38 5.01 -19.72
N ASN A 46 0.86 4.80 -19.28
CA ASN A 46 1.66 5.76 -18.50
C ASN A 46 2.44 6.78 -19.37
N THR A 47 1.86 7.23 -20.48
CA THR A 47 2.41 8.31 -21.32
C THR A 47 1.28 9.07 -22.00
N HIS A 48 1.48 10.36 -22.31
CA HIS A 48 0.55 11.14 -23.13
C HIS A 48 0.78 10.95 -24.63
N LYS A 49 1.94 10.44 -25.03
CA LYS A 49 2.32 10.27 -26.45
C LYS A 49 1.76 8.96 -26.99
N VAL A 50 0.45 8.96 -27.25
CA VAL A 50 -0.27 7.78 -27.73
C VAL A 50 -1.00 8.03 -29.03
N ARG A 51 -1.07 7.01 -29.87
CA ARG A 51 -1.82 6.96 -31.13
C ARG A 51 -2.43 5.57 -31.31
N ASP A 52 -3.42 5.46 -32.20
CA ASP A 52 -3.96 4.18 -32.70
C ASP A 52 -4.40 3.19 -31.62
N PHE A 53 -5.11 3.65 -30.59
CA PHE A 53 -5.76 2.75 -29.63
C PHE A 53 -6.80 1.89 -30.34
N ARG A 54 -6.68 0.57 -30.22
CA ARG A 54 -7.62 -0.42 -30.76
C ARG A 54 -8.10 -1.33 -29.64
N ALA A 55 -9.39 -1.25 -29.35
CA ALA A 55 -10.02 -2.15 -28.41
C ALA A 55 -10.12 -3.57 -28.98
N PRO A 56 -10.03 -4.61 -28.14
CA PRO A 56 -10.25 -5.99 -28.54
C PRO A 56 -11.73 -6.21 -28.85
N ASN A 57 -12.06 -7.38 -29.41
CA ASN A 57 -13.44 -7.83 -29.46
C ASN A 57 -13.90 -8.25 -28.05
N ILE A 58 -14.81 -7.49 -27.45
CA ILE A 58 -15.35 -7.72 -26.10
C ILE A 58 -16.57 -8.65 -26.22
N LYS A 59 -16.33 -9.96 -26.23
CA LYS A 59 -17.41 -10.96 -26.30
C LYS A 59 -18.01 -11.23 -24.91
N GLY A 60 -19.33 -11.45 -24.86
CA GLY A 60 -20.05 -11.80 -23.63
C GLY A 60 -20.52 -10.60 -22.80
N PHE A 61 -20.25 -9.38 -23.25
CA PHE A 61 -20.66 -8.15 -22.58
C PHE A 61 -21.24 -7.16 -23.59
N ASP A 62 -22.29 -6.45 -23.18
CA ASP A 62 -22.83 -5.34 -23.93
C ASP A 62 -22.03 -4.07 -23.61
N VAL A 63 -21.50 -3.41 -24.65
CA VAL A 63 -20.81 -2.13 -24.50
C VAL A 63 -21.84 -1.02 -24.43
N LEU A 64 -22.16 -0.56 -23.21
CA LEU A 64 -23.15 0.51 -23.00
C LEU A 64 -22.58 1.89 -23.33
N MET A 65 -21.30 2.10 -23.07
CA MET A 65 -20.63 3.39 -23.28
C MET A 65 -19.11 3.20 -23.45
N GLY A 66 -18.47 4.04 -24.26
CA GLY A 66 -17.01 4.16 -24.35
C GLY A 66 -16.43 3.91 -25.75
N PRO A 67 -15.11 4.12 -25.93
CA PRO A 67 -14.15 4.52 -24.89
C PRO A 67 -14.24 6.01 -24.57
N SER A 68 -14.45 6.36 -23.30
CA SER A 68 -14.19 7.73 -22.83
C SER A 68 -12.70 7.87 -22.47
N ARG A 69 -12.04 8.93 -22.97
CA ARG A 69 -10.61 9.17 -22.76
C ARG A 69 -10.40 10.22 -21.67
N SER A 70 -9.63 9.87 -20.64
CA SER A 70 -9.18 10.81 -19.59
C SER A 70 -7.66 10.90 -19.58
N GLN A 71 -7.11 12.07 -19.21
CA GLN A 71 -5.68 12.31 -19.13
C GLN A 71 -5.33 12.89 -17.77
N GLN A 72 -4.29 12.35 -17.13
CA GLN A 72 -3.80 12.81 -15.83
C GLN A 72 -2.30 13.08 -15.91
N SER A 73 -1.84 14.12 -15.22
CA SER A 73 -0.42 14.45 -15.04
C SER A 73 -0.17 14.71 -13.56
N SER A 74 0.84 14.08 -12.98
CA SER A 74 1.28 14.33 -11.61
C SER A 74 2.78 14.56 -11.57
N THR A 75 3.21 15.70 -11.04
CA THR A 75 4.62 16.04 -10.85
C THR A 75 4.93 15.98 -9.36
N GLN A 76 5.75 15.03 -8.95
CA GLN A 76 6.27 14.93 -7.59
C GLN A 76 7.72 15.45 -7.56
N ILE A 77 8.06 16.19 -6.51
CA ILE A 77 9.41 16.70 -6.28
C ILE A 77 9.86 16.14 -4.94
N ILE A 78 10.71 15.10 -4.96
CA ILE A 78 11.24 14.46 -3.75
C ILE A 78 12.75 14.68 -3.72
N ASN A 79 13.25 15.36 -2.68
CA ASN A 79 14.68 15.63 -2.47
C ASN A 79 15.39 16.27 -3.69
N GLY A 80 14.70 17.17 -4.40
CA GLY A 80 15.25 17.86 -5.58
C GLY A 80 15.14 17.09 -6.90
N ASN A 81 14.72 15.82 -6.88
CA ASN A 81 14.40 15.06 -8.08
C ASN A 81 12.93 15.28 -8.47
N VAL A 82 12.71 15.74 -9.70
CA VAL A 82 11.38 15.93 -10.28
C VAL A 82 10.97 14.64 -11.00
N THR A 83 9.98 13.92 -10.47
CA THR A 83 9.33 12.79 -11.14
C THR A 83 7.96 13.23 -11.68
N SER A 84 7.86 13.38 -13.00
CA SER A 84 6.59 13.64 -13.68
C SER A 84 6.02 12.32 -14.21
N THR A 85 4.82 11.96 -13.78
CA THR A 85 4.05 10.81 -14.28
C THR A 85 2.86 11.32 -15.09
N SER A 86 2.79 10.88 -16.34
CA SER A 86 1.69 11.20 -17.27
C SER A 86 0.92 9.92 -17.55
N SER A 87 -0.41 9.97 -17.58
CA SER A 87 -1.20 8.81 -17.98
C SER A 87 -2.44 9.17 -18.79
N ILE A 88 -2.86 8.24 -19.64
CA ILE A 88 -4.13 8.27 -20.36
C ILE A 88 -4.91 7.01 -19.98
N THR A 89 -6.18 7.18 -19.67
CA THR A 89 -7.08 6.06 -19.39
C THR A 89 -8.26 6.07 -20.37
N PHE A 90 -8.47 4.96 -21.07
CA PHE A 90 -9.65 4.69 -21.88
C PHE A 90 -10.63 3.85 -21.06
N THR A 91 -11.86 4.34 -20.86
CA THR A 91 -12.86 3.68 -20.02
C THR A 91 -14.07 3.25 -20.85
N TYR A 92 -14.50 2.01 -20.67
CA TYR A 92 -15.75 1.44 -21.16
C TYR A 92 -16.68 1.14 -19.98
N ILE A 93 -17.97 1.36 -20.19
CA ILE A 93 -19.03 0.84 -19.32
C ILE A 93 -19.62 -0.38 -20.02
N LEU A 94 -19.48 -1.54 -19.39
CA LEU A 94 -19.95 -2.82 -19.89
C LEU A 94 -21.08 -3.33 -19.02
N MET A 95 -21.96 -4.14 -19.59
CA MET A 95 -22.99 -4.89 -18.86
C MET A 95 -22.85 -6.38 -19.16
N ALA A 96 -22.91 -7.19 -18.11
CA ALA A 96 -22.84 -8.64 -18.26
C ALA A 96 -24.20 -9.22 -18.64
N ASP A 97 -24.25 -10.02 -19.72
CA ASP A 97 -25.48 -10.66 -20.18
C ASP A 97 -25.73 -11.98 -19.42
N LYS A 98 -24.94 -13.02 -19.71
CA LYS A 98 -25.14 -14.37 -19.15
C LYS A 98 -24.09 -14.75 -18.13
N GLU A 99 -24.45 -15.66 -17.23
CA GLU A 99 -23.52 -16.28 -16.29
C GLU A 99 -22.44 -17.07 -17.02
N GLY A 100 -21.22 -17.04 -16.49
CA GLY A 100 -20.08 -17.69 -17.10
C GLY A 100 -18.76 -16.98 -16.80
N THR A 101 -17.65 -17.59 -17.23
CA THR A 101 -16.34 -16.96 -17.15
C THR A 101 -15.94 -16.49 -18.54
N TYR A 102 -15.71 -15.20 -18.69
CA TYR A 102 -15.34 -14.56 -19.94
C TYR A 102 -13.93 -13.99 -19.85
N THR A 103 -13.21 -14.02 -20.97
CA THR A 103 -11.88 -13.41 -21.07
C THR A 103 -11.90 -12.32 -22.12
N ILE A 104 -11.57 -11.11 -21.71
CA ILE A 104 -11.38 -9.95 -22.58
C ILE A 104 -9.90 -9.91 -22.98
N PRO A 105 -9.56 -10.06 -24.27
CA PRO A 105 -8.17 -9.97 -24.74
C PRO A 105 -7.56 -8.59 -24.47
N GLY A 106 -6.24 -8.48 -24.61
CA GLY A 106 -5.55 -7.19 -24.53
C GLY A 106 -5.91 -6.26 -25.68
N ALA A 107 -6.13 -4.98 -25.38
CA ALA A 107 -6.14 -3.90 -26.39
C ALA A 107 -4.72 -3.64 -26.91
N THR A 108 -4.61 -3.00 -28.07
CA THR A 108 -3.35 -2.54 -28.65
C THR A 108 -3.30 -1.02 -28.77
N ILE A 109 -2.10 -0.43 -28.65
CA ILE A 109 -1.87 1.01 -28.75
C ILE A 109 -0.45 1.31 -29.23
N VAL A 110 -0.24 2.42 -29.94
CA VAL A 110 1.08 2.96 -30.21
C VAL A 110 1.41 3.97 -29.11
N ALA A 111 2.40 3.68 -28.27
CA ALA A 111 2.80 4.54 -27.16
C ALA A 111 4.32 4.80 -27.22
N ASP A 112 4.71 6.07 -27.20
CA ASP A 112 6.08 6.53 -27.46
C ASP A 112 6.69 5.93 -28.75
N GLY A 113 5.86 5.78 -29.79
CA GLY A 113 6.26 5.22 -31.09
C GLY A 113 6.38 3.69 -31.13
N GLN A 114 6.16 2.98 -30.02
CA GLN A 114 6.18 1.52 -29.96
C GLN A 114 4.76 0.94 -29.89
N ASN A 115 4.52 -0.16 -30.60
CA ASN A 115 3.29 -0.95 -30.41
C ASN A 115 3.33 -1.66 -29.05
N LYS A 116 2.30 -1.44 -28.23
CA LYS A 116 2.10 -2.09 -26.94
C LYS A 116 0.76 -2.82 -26.93
N THR A 117 0.75 -3.97 -26.26
CA THR A 117 -0.45 -4.77 -26.01
C THR A 117 -0.65 -4.85 -24.50
N SER A 118 -1.89 -4.65 -24.05
CA SER A 118 -2.24 -4.76 -22.63
C SER A 118 -2.43 -6.22 -22.21
N ASN A 119 -2.48 -6.47 -20.91
CA ASN A 119 -2.89 -7.77 -20.36
C ASN A 119 -4.35 -8.10 -20.75
N SER A 120 -4.66 -9.39 -20.80
CA SER A 120 -6.05 -9.86 -20.80
C SER A 120 -6.66 -9.75 -19.41
N VAL A 121 -7.99 -9.63 -19.35
CA VAL A 121 -8.75 -9.64 -18.09
C VAL A 121 -9.76 -10.78 -18.13
N GLN A 122 -9.81 -11.58 -17.06
CA GLN A 122 -10.81 -12.64 -16.89
C GLN A 122 -11.87 -12.16 -15.90
N ILE A 123 -13.14 -12.28 -16.28
CA ILE A 123 -14.29 -11.81 -15.49
C ILE A 123 -15.26 -12.96 -15.31
N LYS A 124 -15.61 -13.27 -14.07
CA LYS A 124 -16.64 -14.24 -13.72
C LYS A 124 -17.98 -13.53 -13.53
N VAL A 125 -18.98 -13.89 -14.33
CA VAL A 125 -20.35 -13.38 -14.22
C VAL A 125 -21.18 -14.33 -13.37
N LEU A 126 -21.70 -13.83 -12.26
CA LEU A 126 -22.59 -14.53 -11.34
C LEU A 126 -24.06 -14.33 -11.74
N PRO A 127 -24.95 -15.28 -11.40
CA PRO A 127 -26.38 -15.08 -11.56
C PRO A 127 -26.90 -13.97 -10.63
N PRO A 128 -28.02 -13.31 -11.00
CA PRO A 128 -28.67 -12.33 -10.13
C PRO A 128 -29.19 -12.99 -8.86
N ASP A 129 -29.40 -12.17 -7.82
CA ASP A 129 -30.04 -12.65 -6.58
C ASP A 129 -31.43 -13.22 -6.89
N GLN A 130 -31.71 -14.41 -6.37
CA GLN A 130 -33.05 -14.97 -6.36
C GLN A 130 -33.89 -14.16 -5.38
N THR A 131 -34.82 -13.36 -5.90
CA THR A 131 -35.87 -12.76 -5.08
C THR A 131 -36.85 -13.86 -4.68
N ASN A 132 -36.72 -14.37 -3.46
CA ASN A 132 -37.78 -15.18 -2.86
C ASN A 132 -39.05 -14.31 -2.79
N GLY A 133 -40.08 -14.70 -3.53
CA GLY A 133 -41.31 -13.94 -3.68
C GLY A 133 -42.00 -13.67 -2.35
N VAL A 134 -42.14 -12.40 -2.02
CA VAL A 134 -43.28 -11.90 -1.26
C VAL A 134 -43.87 -10.78 -2.12
N GLY A 135 -45.05 -11.04 -2.66
CA GLY A 135 -45.72 -10.12 -3.58
C GLY A 135 -46.13 -8.82 -2.89
N GLY A 136 -46.11 -7.74 -3.68
CA GLY A 136 -46.84 -6.51 -3.37
C GLY A 136 -46.08 -5.24 -3.70
N GLY A 137 -46.52 -4.54 -4.75
CA GLY A 137 -46.33 -3.09 -4.89
C GLY A 137 -45.48 -2.68 -6.08
N ASN A 138 -46.15 -2.45 -7.22
CA ASN A 138 -45.65 -1.64 -8.32
C ASN A 138 -45.13 -0.30 -7.77
N ASN A 139 -43.83 -0.04 -7.87
CA ASN A 139 -43.36 1.30 -8.18
C ASN A 139 -42.09 1.23 -9.03
N SER A 140 -42.24 1.69 -10.26
CA SER A 140 -41.22 1.86 -11.26
C SER A 140 -40.20 2.92 -10.85
N GLY A 141 -38.91 2.58 -10.82
CA GLY A 141 -37.82 3.57 -10.85
C GLY A 141 -36.50 3.07 -10.26
N GLY A 142 -35.49 2.89 -11.10
CA GLY A 142 -34.07 2.86 -10.68
C GLY A 142 -33.47 1.48 -10.41
N ARG A 143 -33.06 0.79 -11.48
CA ARG A 143 -32.08 -0.31 -11.39
C ARG A 143 -30.71 0.27 -11.01
N THR A 144 -30.41 0.31 -9.72
CA THR A 144 -29.05 0.48 -9.19
C THR A 144 -28.86 -0.55 -8.08
N SER A 145 -28.26 -1.69 -8.40
CA SER A 145 -28.05 -2.85 -7.54
C SER A 145 -26.95 -2.63 -6.48
N SER A 146 -26.75 -1.42 -5.99
CA SER A 146 -26.18 -1.21 -4.67
C SER A 146 -27.35 -1.27 -3.69
N ARG A 147 -27.69 -2.47 -3.20
CA ARG A 147 -28.60 -2.65 -2.06
C ARG A 147 -27.95 -2.03 -0.82
N SER A 148 -27.99 -0.71 -0.71
CA SER A 148 -27.86 -0.03 0.57
C SER A 148 -28.96 -0.59 1.45
N GLN A 149 -28.57 -1.26 2.55
CA GLN A 149 -29.51 -1.61 3.59
C GLN A 149 -30.31 -0.36 3.96
N VAL A 150 -31.61 -0.50 4.14
CA VAL A 150 -32.44 0.56 4.72
C VAL A 150 -31.75 0.98 6.03
N ALA A 151 -31.45 2.27 6.15
CA ALA A 151 -30.76 2.83 7.30
C ALA A 151 -31.45 2.36 8.59
N GLY A 152 -30.68 1.84 9.55
CA GLY A 152 -31.21 1.30 10.82
C GLY A 152 -31.87 -0.10 10.78
N SER A 153 -31.91 -0.81 9.65
CA SER A 153 -32.43 -2.20 9.63
C SER A 153 -31.60 -3.18 10.50
N LYS A 154 -32.28 -4.12 11.16
CA LYS A 154 -31.62 -5.11 12.05
C LYS A 154 -30.77 -6.09 11.23
N ILE A 155 -29.49 -6.20 11.57
CA ILE A 155 -28.56 -7.16 10.96
C ILE A 155 -28.88 -8.58 11.44
N THR A 156 -29.23 -9.45 10.49
CA THR A 156 -29.61 -10.85 10.75
C THR A 156 -28.46 -11.82 10.42
N ASN A 157 -28.61 -13.10 10.81
CA ASN A 157 -27.66 -14.16 10.46
C ASN A 157 -27.68 -14.53 8.96
N GLN A 158 -28.62 -13.97 8.18
CA GLN A 158 -28.62 -14.08 6.73
C GLN A 158 -27.83 -12.94 6.07
N ASP A 159 -27.60 -11.83 6.79
CA ASP A 159 -26.88 -10.67 6.26
C ASP A 159 -25.37 -10.74 6.51
N LEU A 160 -24.99 -11.39 7.61
CA LEU A 160 -23.60 -11.60 8.02
C LEU A 160 -23.45 -12.93 8.75
N PHE A 161 -22.66 -13.83 8.19
CA PHE A 161 -22.35 -15.12 8.78
C PHE A 161 -20.96 -15.62 8.40
N ILE A 162 -20.51 -16.68 9.07
CA ILE A 162 -19.24 -17.34 8.80
C ILE A 162 -19.51 -18.82 8.55
N THR A 163 -18.99 -19.33 7.43
CA THR A 163 -18.96 -20.77 7.19
C THR A 163 -17.65 -21.35 7.73
N ALA A 164 -17.72 -22.53 8.35
CA ALA A 164 -16.55 -23.32 8.72
C ALA A 164 -16.49 -24.56 7.82
N THR A 165 -15.41 -24.72 7.05
CA THR A 165 -15.23 -25.85 6.14
C THR A 165 -13.89 -26.53 6.40
N ALA A 166 -13.89 -27.86 6.47
CA ALA A 166 -12.65 -28.64 6.47
C ALA A 166 -12.35 -29.17 5.07
N SER A 167 -11.08 -29.26 4.69
CA SER A 167 -10.65 -29.89 3.44
C SER A 167 -11.08 -31.36 3.35
N LYS A 168 -11.11 -32.05 4.50
CA LYS A 168 -11.58 -33.44 4.65
C LYS A 168 -12.30 -33.59 5.98
N THR A 169 -13.39 -34.36 5.99
CA THR A 169 -14.15 -34.71 7.21
C THR A 169 -13.89 -36.14 7.66
N THR A 170 -13.17 -36.93 6.87
CA THR A 170 -12.70 -38.27 7.23
C THR A 170 -11.23 -38.38 6.90
N VAL A 171 -10.39 -38.59 7.92
CA VAL A 171 -8.92 -38.60 7.80
C VAL A 171 -8.32 -39.68 8.70
N TYR A 172 -7.05 -40.00 8.53
CA TYR A 172 -6.30 -40.80 9.50
C TYR A 172 -5.81 -39.95 10.68
N GLU A 173 -5.45 -40.61 11.77
CA GLU A 173 -4.71 -39.99 12.86
C GLU A 173 -3.43 -39.30 12.33
N GLN A 174 -3.13 -38.11 12.84
CA GLN A 174 -2.03 -37.24 12.42
C GLN A 174 -2.04 -36.76 10.95
N GLU A 175 -3.09 -37.05 10.17
CA GLU A 175 -3.27 -36.47 8.84
C GLU A 175 -3.71 -35.00 8.93
N ALA A 176 -3.11 -34.14 8.11
CA ALA A 176 -3.43 -32.72 8.10
C ALA A 176 -4.84 -32.42 7.57
N ILE A 177 -5.59 -31.57 8.29
CA ILE A 177 -6.88 -31.04 7.87
C ILE A 177 -6.77 -29.52 7.78
N LEU A 178 -7.14 -28.93 6.65
CA LEU A 178 -7.25 -27.48 6.54
C LEU A 178 -8.67 -27.05 6.92
N LEU A 179 -8.79 -26.36 8.05
CA LEU A 179 -10.00 -25.70 8.49
C LEU A 179 -10.01 -24.26 7.96
N THR A 180 -11.07 -23.86 7.27
CA THR A 180 -11.25 -22.53 6.70
C THR A 180 -12.49 -21.86 7.28
N TYR A 181 -12.30 -20.69 7.87
CA TYR A 181 -13.38 -19.78 8.25
C TYR A 181 -13.52 -18.70 7.19
N LYS A 182 -14.64 -18.71 6.49
CA LYS A 182 -14.94 -17.74 5.42
C LYS A 182 -16.15 -16.91 5.80
N VAL A 183 -16.00 -15.59 5.72
CA VAL A 183 -17.04 -14.62 6.05
C VAL A 183 -17.87 -14.35 4.80
N TYR A 184 -19.19 -14.27 4.99
CA TYR A 184 -20.16 -13.85 4.00
C TYR A 184 -20.89 -12.64 4.55
N THR A 185 -20.81 -11.51 3.84
CA THR A 185 -21.40 -10.24 4.30
C THR A 185 -22.12 -9.50 3.17
N LEU A 186 -23.27 -8.95 3.51
CA LEU A 186 -24.02 -7.97 2.72
C LEU A 186 -23.93 -6.57 3.31
N VAL A 187 -23.32 -6.47 4.50
CA VAL A 187 -23.17 -5.24 5.26
C VAL A 187 -21.72 -4.76 5.19
N ASN A 188 -21.50 -3.49 5.54
CA ASN A 188 -20.17 -2.90 5.58
C ASN A 188 -19.42 -3.38 6.85
N LEU A 189 -18.87 -4.59 6.78
CA LEU A 189 -18.06 -5.18 7.83
C LEU A 189 -16.67 -4.52 7.83
N ARG A 190 -16.34 -3.82 8.92
CA ARG A 190 -15.05 -3.13 9.08
C ARG A 190 -14.01 -4.00 9.73
N GLN A 191 -14.40 -4.70 10.80
CA GLN A 191 -13.51 -5.53 11.60
C GLN A 191 -14.26 -6.78 12.06
N LEU A 192 -13.52 -7.84 12.31
CA LEU A 192 -14.07 -9.07 12.88
C LEU A 192 -13.06 -9.65 13.86
N TYR A 193 -13.44 -9.71 15.13
CA TYR A 193 -12.61 -10.18 16.22
C TYR A 193 -13.01 -11.59 16.62
N GLY A 194 -12.02 -12.47 16.73
CA GLY A 194 -12.22 -13.83 17.21
C GLY A 194 -10.95 -14.64 17.02
N LYS A 195 -10.66 -15.52 17.97
CA LYS A 195 -9.51 -16.42 17.93
C LYS A 195 -9.97 -17.86 18.07
N MET A 196 -9.26 -18.76 17.40
CA MET A 196 -9.45 -20.19 17.59
C MET A 196 -9.18 -20.54 19.06
N PRO A 197 -10.09 -21.24 19.75
CA PRO A 197 -9.79 -21.81 21.06
C PRO A 197 -8.84 -23.01 20.91
N ASP A 198 -8.16 -23.37 21.99
CA ASP A 198 -7.37 -24.59 22.02
C ASP A 198 -8.28 -25.80 21.86
N LEU A 199 -8.09 -26.53 20.77
CA LEU A 199 -8.87 -27.73 20.47
C LEU A 199 -8.28 -28.94 21.18
N LYS A 200 -9.05 -29.54 22.09
CA LYS A 200 -8.70 -30.82 22.69
C LYS A 200 -8.54 -31.87 21.59
N ASN A 201 -7.49 -32.69 21.67
CA ASN A 201 -7.14 -33.76 20.73
C ASN A 201 -6.72 -33.30 19.32
N PHE A 202 -6.53 -31.99 19.08
CA PHE A 202 -5.92 -31.50 17.84
C PHE A 202 -4.67 -30.70 18.16
N HIS A 203 -3.61 -30.96 17.41
CA HIS A 203 -2.53 -29.99 17.28
C HIS A 203 -2.93 -28.97 16.21
N THR A 204 -2.99 -27.68 16.57
CA THR A 204 -3.51 -26.61 15.72
C THR A 204 -2.38 -25.66 15.34
N GLN A 205 -2.31 -25.29 14.06
CA GLN A 205 -1.39 -24.25 13.58
C GLN A 205 -2.15 -23.27 12.69
N GLU A 206 -2.04 -21.98 12.98
CA GLU A 206 -2.66 -20.93 12.18
C GLU A 206 -1.87 -20.69 10.88
N VAL A 207 -2.59 -20.57 9.78
CA VAL A 207 -2.02 -20.17 8.48
C VAL A 207 -1.97 -18.66 8.45
N GLU A 208 -0.77 -18.11 8.23
CA GLU A 208 -0.60 -16.67 8.05
C GLU A 208 -1.32 -16.21 6.78
N LEU A 209 -2.28 -15.30 6.96
CA LEU A 209 -3.01 -14.66 5.87
C LEU A 209 -2.61 -13.19 5.75
N PRO A 210 -2.77 -12.57 4.56
CA PRO A 210 -2.58 -11.13 4.41
C PRO A 210 -3.41 -10.35 5.44
N GLN A 211 -2.77 -9.37 6.09
CA GLN A 211 -3.43 -8.50 7.06
C GLN A 211 -4.55 -7.68 6.41
N GLN A 212 -4.33 -7.22 5.17
CA GLN A 212 -5.35 -6.56 4.39
C GLN A 212 -6.24 -7.59 3.70
N LYS A 213 -7.49 -7.70 4.17
CA LYS A 213 -8.50 -8.59 3.59
C LYS A 213 -9.09 -7.95 2.33
N THR A 214 -9.06 -8.69 1.23
CA THR A 214 -9.80 -8.35 0.01
C THR A 214 -11.10 -9.15 -0.01
N PHE A 215 -12.20 -8.46 -0.30
CA PHE A 215 -13.51 -9.10 -0.48
C PHE A 215 -13.75 -9.33 -1.96
N SER A 216 -14.31 -10.50 -2.29
CA SER A 216 -14.77 -10.84 -3.62
C SER A 216 -16.22 -11.30 -3.57
N LEU A 217 -16.95 -11.06 -4.66
CA LEU A 217 -18.36 -11.44 -4.75
C LEU A 217 -18.49 -12.95 -4.97
N GLU A 218 -19.42 -13.59 -4.26
CA GLU A 218 -19.73 -15.00 -4.41
C GLU A 218 -21.24 -15.24 -4.32
N HIS A 219 -21.77 -16.04 -5.24
CA HIS A 219 -23.16 -16.48 -5.20
C HIS A 219 -23.30 -17.69 -4.27
N TYR A 220 -24.08 -17.53 -3.19
CA TYR A 220 -24.29 -18.55 -2.17
C TYR A 220 -25.77 -18.60 -1.77
N ASN A 221 -26.36 -19.81 -1.84
CA ASN A 221 -27.77 -20.06 -1.52
C ASN A 221 -28.76 -19.05 -2.16
N GLY A 222 -28.58 -18.76 -3.45
CA GLY A 222 -29.47 -17.87 -4.21
C GLY A 222 -29.19 -16.37 -4.04
N ARG A 223 -28.13 -15.96 -3.31
CA ARG A 223 -27.80 -14.54 -3.08
C ARG A 223 -26.31 -14.27 -3.23
N ASN A 224 -25.95 -13.11 -3.75
CA ASN A 224 -24.56 -12.68 -3.91
C ASN A 224 -24.05 -11.98 -2.64
N TYR A 225 -22.94 -12.46 -2.08
CA TYR A 225 -22.31 -11.94 -0.88
C TYR A 225 -20.91 -11.42 -1.18
N ASN A 226 -20.47 -10.38 -0.47
CA ASN A 226 -19.05 -10.09 -0.36
C ASN A 226 -18.44 -11.11 0.58
N THR A 227 -17.37 -11.78 0.14
CA THR A 227 -16.75 -12.86 0.90
C THR A 227 -15.25 -12.69 1.01
N THR A 228 -14.69 -13.16 2.12
CA THR A 228 -13.24 -13.25 2.30
C THR A 228 -12.89 -14.38 3.25
N VAL A 229 -11.72 -14.99 3.05
CA VAL A 229 -11.18 -16.00 3.98
C VAL A 229 -10.62 -15.26 5.19
N TRP A 230 -11.28 -15.44 6.33
CA TRP A 230 -10.96 -14.69 7.54
C TRP A 230 -9.79 -15.31 8.29
N SER A 231 -9.86 -16.61 8.54
CA SER A 231 -8.80 -17.38 9.19
C SER A 231 -8.74 -18.80 8.63
N GLN A 232 -7.55 -19.38 8.68
CA GLN A 232 -7.30 -20.76 8.29
C GLN A 232 -6.39 -21.42 9.31
N TYR A 233 -6.67 -22.68 9.61
CA TYR A 233 -5.90 -23.48 10.55
C TYR A 233 -5.62 -24.84 9.93
N VAL A 234 -4.40 -25.34 10.11
CA VAL A 234 -4.08 -26.74 9.86
C VAL A 234 -4.19 -27.48 11.18
N LEU A 235 -5.04 -28.50 11.19
CA LEU A 235 -5.29 -29.35 12.34
C LEU A 235 -4.69 -30.73 12.11
N PHE A 236 -4.03 -31.27 13.14
CA PHE A 236 -3.55 -32.66 13.17
C PHE A 236 -4.27 -33.39 14.31
N PRO A 237 -5.18 -34.35 14.02
CA PRO A 237 -5.87 -35.11 15.06
C PRO A 237 -4.89 -36.04 15.78
N GLN A 238 -4.89 -36.02 17.11
CA GLN A 238 -3.93 -36.75 17.95
C GLN A 238 -4.43 -38.14 18.38
N GLN A 239 -5.69 -38.47 18.08
CA GLN A 239 -6.33 -39.74 18.45
C GLN A 239 -7.34 -40.14 17.36
N SER A 240 -7.72 -41.41 17.32
CA SER A 240 -8.83 -41.89 16.46
C SER A 240 -10.19 -41.70 17.13
N GLY A 241 -11.26 -41.66 16.32
CA GLY A 241 -12.64 -41.48 16.77
C GLY A 241 -13.34 -40.27 16.16
N LYS A 242 -14.57 -40.02 16.58
CA LYS A 242 -15.33 -38.84 16.18
C LYS A 242 -14.90 -37.65 17.03
N MET A 243 -14.39 -36.62 16.38
CA MET A 243 -13.95 -35.39 17.02
C MET A 243 -14.79 -34.21 16.56
N GLU A 244 -15.12 -33.31 17.47
CA GLU A 244 -15.88 -32.11 17.15
C GLU A 244 -15.00 -30.88 17.23
N ILE A 245 -15.10 -30.03 16.21
CA ILE A 245 -14.61 -28.66 16.21
C ILE A 245 -15.79 -27.81 16.70
N PRO A 246 -15.69 -27.19 17.89
CA PRO A 246 -16.77 -26.43 18.49
C PRO A 246 -17.09 -25.17 17.69
N SER A 247 -18.32 -24.68 17.86
CA SER A 247 -18.70 -23.35 17.38
C SER A 247 -17.86 -22.26 18.04
N ILE A 248 -17.44 -21.28 17.24
CA ILE A 248 -16.66 -20.12 17.68
C ILE A 248 -17.53 -18.89 17.50
N THR A 249 -17.48 -17.97 18.47
CA THR A 249 -18.14 -16.67 18.37
C THR A 249 -17.13 -15.63 17.92
N PHE A 250 -17.43 -14.95 16.83
CA PHE A 250 -16.70 -13.77 16.36
C PHE A 250 -17.54 -12.52 16.63
N GLU A 251 -16.90 -11.42 17.05
CA GLU A 251 -17.53 -10.10 17.18
C GLU A 251 -17.21 -9.28 15.92
N GLY A 252 -18.22 -9.03 15.07
CA GLY A 252 -18.11 -8.16 13.90
C GLY A 252 -18.44 -6.71 14.24
N VAL A 253 -17.65 -5.76 13.74
CA VAL A 253 -17.91 -4.31 13.79
C VAL A 253 -18.40 -3.87 12.42
N ILE A 254 -19.61 -3.34 12.37
CA ILE A 254 -20.33 -3.06 11.12
C ILE A 254 -20.62 -1.56 11.08
N ALA A 255 -20.24 -0.89 9.99
CA ALA A 255 -20.61 0.50 9.76
C ALA A 255 -22.01 0.55 9.15
N GLN A 256 -23.00 0.92 9.95
CA GLN A 256 -24.38 1.02 9.53
C GLN A 256 -24.76 2.47 9.24
N GLN A 257 -25.37 2.73 8.08
CA GLN A 257 -25.95 4.04 7.82
C GLN A 257 -27.13 4.30 8.74
N VAL A 258 -27.18 5.49 9.32
CA VAL A 258 -28.27 5.98 10.16
C VAL A 258 -28.90 7.16 9.45
N ALA A 259 -30.22 7.16 9.31
CA ALA A 259 -30.92 8.37 8.89
C ALA A 259 -30.93 9.31 10.11
N SER A 260 -30.04 10.30 10.12
CA SER A 260 -30.17 11.42 11.06
C SER A 260 -31.16 12.40 10.45
N ASP A 261 -32.31 12.58 11.09
CA ASP A 261 -33.24 13.66 10.75
C ASP A 261 -32.74 15.02 11.29
N ASP A 262 -31.73 15.04 12.16
CA ASP A 262 -31.15 16.26 12.74
C ASP A 262 -29.89 16.72 11.95
N PRO A 263 -29.93 17.93 11.33
CA PRO A 263 -28.79 18.53 10.63
C PRO A 263 -27.58 18.85 11.53
N PHE A 264 -27.78 19.00 12.85
CA PHE A 264 -26.72 19.30 13.80
C PHE A 264 -25.85 18.07 14.06
N ASP A 265 -26.45 16.90 14.27
CA ASP A 265 -25.74 15.63 14.49
C ASP A 265 -24.88 15.21 13.26
N ALA A 266 -25.37 15.47 12.05
CA ALA A 266 -24.61 15.23 10.82
C ALA A 266 -23.33 16.07 10.72
N PHE A 267 -23.32 17.28 11.32
CA PHE A 267 -22.15 18.17 11.34
C PHE A 267 -21.09 17.73 12.37
N PHE A 268 -21.50 17.29 13.57
CA PHE A 268 -20.58 16.86 14.62
C PHE A 268 -19.98 15.45 14.40
N ASN A 269 -20.64 14.57 13.64
CA ASN A 269 -20.11 13.28 13.19
C ASN A 269 -19.29 13.35 11.88
N GLY A 270 -18.77 14.53 11.54
CA GLY A 270 -17.88 14.71 10.39
C GLY A 270 -18.55 14.49 9.03
N GLY A 271 -19.87 14.69 8.94
CA GLY A 271 -20.65 14.51 7.70
C GLY A 271 -20.91 13.04 7.35
N SER A 272 -20.52 12.08 8.19
CA SER A 272 -20.72 10.66 7.93
C SER A 272 -21.88 10.12 8.78
N ASN A 273 -22.99 9.81 8.12
CA ASN A 273 -24.20 9.23 8.73
C ASN A 273 -24.00 7.74 9.07
N TYR A 274 -22.87 7.34 9.68
CA TYR A 274 -22.59 5.95 10.02
C TYR A 274 -22.39 5.77 11.52
N VAL A 275 -22.94 4.69 12.07
CA VAL A 275 -22.70 4.23 13.45
C VAL A 275 -22.13 2.81 13.40
N GLU A 276 -21.18 2.53 14.30
CA GLU A 276 -20.62 1.20 14.45
C GLU A 276 -21.55 0.32 15.31
N VAL A 277 -22.03 -0.77 14.71
CA VAL A 277 -22.84 -1.78 15.39
C VAL A 277 -22.01 -3.04 15.56
N LYS A 278 -21.93 -3.52 16.80
CA LYS A 278 -21.28 -4.78 17.15
C LYS A 278 -22.26 -5.94 17.02
N LYS A 279 -21.82 -7.03 16.39
CA LYS A 279 -22.64 -8.23 16.19
C LYS A 279 -21.85 -9.50 16.45
N ASN A 280 -22.35 -10.34 17.34
CA ASN A 280 -21.82 -11.68 17.54
C ASN A 280 -22.27 -12.62 16.41
N ILE A 281 -21.32 -13.32 15.82
CA ILE A 281 -21.49 -14.25 14.70
C ILE A 281 -20.95 -15.60 15.16
N VAL A 282 -21.82 -16.60 15.23
CA VAL A 282 -21.47 -17.95 15.70
C VAL A 282 -21.24 -18.85 14.50
N THR A 283 -20.09 -19.51 14.45
CA THR A 283 -19.76 -20.46 13.38
C THR A 283 -20.49 -21.80 13.57
N PRO A 284 -20.77 -22.55 12.50
CA PRO A 284 -21.28 -23.91 12.63
C PRO A 284 -20.23 -24.82 13.27
N LYS A 285 -20.69 -25.77 14.11
CA LYS A 285 -19.85 -26.87 14.59
C LYS A 285 -19.53 -27.84 13.44
N LEU A 286 -18.38 -28.47 13.49
CA LEU A 286 -17.95 -29.43 12.46
C LEU A 286 -17.48 -30.74 13.10
N THR A 287 -17.92 -31.87 12.56
CA THR A 287 -17.50 -33.20 13.02
C THR A 287 -16.48 -33.80 12.06
N ILE A 288 -15.36 -34.26 12.60
CA ILE A 288 -14.28 -34.95 11.89
C ILE A 288 -14.26 -36.41 12.34
N ASN A 289 -14.32 -37.35 11.40
CA ASN A 289 -14.17 -38.77 11.64
C ASN A 289 -12.70 -39.17 11.46
N VAL A 290 -12.00 -39.43 12.56
CA VAL A 290 -10.58 -39.81 12.53
C VAL A 290 -10.47 -41.33 12.57
N LYS A 291 -9.91 -41.92 11.52
CA LYS A 291 -9.58 -43.34 11.43
C LYS A 291 -8.27 -43.62 12.16
N ALA A 292 -8.20 -44.76 12.85
CA ALA A 292 -6.92 -45.28 13.31
C ALA A 292 -6.03 -45.60 12.09
N LEU A 293 -4.72 -45.49 12.26
CA LEU A 293 -3.79 -46.00 11.26
C LEU A 293 -3.96 -47.54 11.13
N PRO A 294 -3.78 -48.12 9.93
CA PRO A 294 -3.94 -49.56 9.72
C PRO A 294 -3.03 -50.42 10.60
N ASP A 295 -3.40 -51.69 10.77
CA ASP A 295 -2.53 -52.67 11.42
C ASP A 295 -1.22 -52.89 10.64
N GLY A 296 -0.19 -53.41 11.29
CA GLY A 296 1.13 -53.62 10.67
C GLY A 296 2.10 -52.44 10.81
N LYS A 297 1.91 -51.58 11.81
CA LYS A 297 2.84 -50.50 12.18
C LYS A 297 4.26 -51.06 12.39
N PRO A 298 5.28 -50.61 11.64
CA PRO A 298 6.67 -50.99 11.86
C PRO A 298 7.17 -50.61 13.26
N ILE A 299 8.09 -51.38 13.83
CA ILE A 299 8.64 -51.11 15.16
C ILE A 299 9.34 -49.74 15.27
N ASN A 300 9.95 -49.30 14.16
CA ASN A 300 10.62 -48.00 14.02
C ASN A 300 9.72 -46.94 13.38
N PHE A 301 8.40 -47.05 13.51
CA PHE A 301 7.47 -46.04 13.00
C PHE A 301 7.72 -44.68 13.67
N SER A 302 8.08 -43.69 12.85
CA SER A 302 8.46 -42.36 13.31
C SER A 302 7.30 -41.49 13.79
N GLY A 303 6.04 -41.93 13.64
CA GLY A 303 4.89 -41.05 13.80
C GLY A 303 4.56 -40.22 12.56
N GLY A 304 5.38 -40.31 11.50
CA GLY A 304 5.16 -39.58 10.26
C GLY A 304 3.95 -40.08 9.48
N VAL A 305 3.06 -39.14 9.12
CA VAL A 305 1.90 -39.33 8.26
C VAL A 305 1.94 -38.28 7.15
N GLY A 306 2.09 -38.72 5.91
CA GLY A 306 2.32 -37.84 4.76
C GLY A 306 3.27 -38.45 3.74
N GLU A 307 3.90 -37.60 2.94
CA GLU A 307 4.89 -38.00 1.93
C GLU A 307 6.26 -37.49 2.36
N PHE A 308 7.21 -38.42 2.52
CA PHE A 308 8.54 -38.10 3.04
C PHE A 308 9.65 -38.81 2.27
N THR A 309 10.80 -38.12 2.20
CA THR A 309 12.09 -38.65 1.79
C THR A 309 13.11 -38.42 2.91
N ILE A 310 14.16 -39.23 2.93
CA ILE A 310 15.29 -39.06 3.84
C ILE A 310 16.57 -39.05 3.04
N SER A 311 17.49 -38.17 3.41
CA SER A 311 18.86 -38.15 2.92
C SER A 311 19.83 -37.98 4.07
N SER A 312 21.07 -38.41 3.88
CA SER A 312 22.13 -38.29 4.87
C SER A 312 23.40 -37.75 4.22
N SER A 313 24.23 -37.08 5.02
CA SER A 313 25.59 -36.71 4.67
C SER A 313 26.48 -36.77 5.90
N ILE A 314 27.78 -37.05 5.72
CA ILE A 314 28.77 -37.12 6.79
C ILE A 314 29.89 -36.10 6.53
N SER A 315 30.42 -35.48 7.59
CA SER A 315 31.46 -34.44 7.47
C SER A 315 32.79 -34.97 6.92
N THR A 316 33.19 -36.17 7.34
CA THR A 316 34.38 -36.87 6.83
C THR A 316 34.26 -38.38 7.01
N LYS A 317 34.96 -39.15 6.16
CA LYS A 317 35.10 -40.62 6.28
C LYS A 317 36.48 -41.02 6.83
N GLU A 318 37.42 -40.08 6.89
CA GLU A 318 38.77 -40.30 7.40
C GLU A 318 39.05 -39.25 8.48
N LEU A 319 39.40 -39.71 9.68
CA LEU A 319 39.61 -38.86 10.85
C LEU A 319 40.57 -39.51 11.84
N LYS A 320 41.05 -38.75 12.83
CA LYS A 320 41.86 -39.30 13.91
C LYS A 320 41.03 -39.51 15.18
N THR A 321 41.56 -40.28 16.11
CA THR A 321 40.99 -40.38 17.47
C THR A 321 40.85 -38.99 18.09
N ASN A 322 39.71 -38.74 18.73
CA ASN A 322 39.32 -37.44 19.29
C ASN A 322 38.97 -36.34 18.27
N ASP A 323 38.89 -36.62 16.97
CA ASP A 323 38.29 -35.70 16.00
C ASP A 323 36.76 -35.85 15.99
N ALA A 324 36.05 -34.74 15.77
CA ALA A 324 34.61 -34.75 15.64
C ALA A 324 34.17 -35.23 14.24
N VAL A 325 33.18 -36.13 14.20
CA VAL A 325 32.42 -36.43 12.99
C VAL A 325 30.96 -36.04 13.18
N THR A 326 30.38 -35.43 12.15
CA THR A 326 28.97 -35.01 12.16
C THR A 326 28.22 -35.75 11.08
N ILE A 327 27.11 -36.40 11.46
CA ILE A 327 26.13 -36.96 10.51
C ILE A 327 24.93 -36.03 10.47
N LYS A 328 24.62 -35.55 9.27
CA LYS A 328 23.45 -34.74 9.00
C LYS A 328 22.40 -35.59 8.30
N LEU A 329 21.24 -35.74 8.93
CA LEU A 329 20.04 -36.30 8.34
C LEU A 329 19.10 -35.17 7.91
N VAL A 330 18.52 -35.29 6.73
CA VAL A 330 17.50 -34.37 6.23
C VAL A 330 16.26 -35.17 5.85
N ILE A 331 15.20 -35.01 6.64
CA ILE A 331 13.87 -35.54 6.33
C ILE A 331 13.11 -34.43 5.61
N SER A 332 12.72 -34.68 4.37
CA SER A 332 12.03 -33.72 3.50
C SER A 332 10.66 -34.24 3.14
N GLY A 333 9.65 -33.37 3.06
CA GLY A 333 8.33 -33.80 2.61
C GLY A 333 7.17 -32.90 2.99
N THR A 334 5.96 -33.45 2.91
CA THR A 334 4.72 -32.78 3.29
C THR A 334 3.88 -33.68 4.18
N GLY A 335 3.45 -33.16 5.33
CA GLY A 335 2.63 -33.88 6.30
C GLY A 335 2.75 -33.30 7.72
N ASN A 336 2.82 -34.17 8.71
CA ASN A 336 2.96 -33.80 10.13
C ASN A 336 4.43 -33.63 10.59
N LEU A 337 5.32 -33.05 9.76
CA LEU A 337 6.78 -32.99 9.98
C LEU A 337 7.22 -32.61 11.41
N LYS A 338 6.54 -31.66 12.04
CA LYS A 338 6.85 -31.19 13.40
C LYS A 338 6.62 -32.27 14.48
N LEU A 339 5.73 -33.22 14.22
CA LEU A 339 5.36 -34.33 15.11
C LEU A 339 6.13 -35.62 14.80
N VAL A 340 6.97 -35.62 13.76
CA VAL A 340 7.80 -36.78 13.38
C VAL A 340 8.92 -36.96 14.39
N ASN A 341 9.01 -38.14 14.99
CA ASN A 341 10.11 -38.53 15.88
C ASN A 341 11.45 -38.49 15.16
N THR A 342 12.48 -38.09 15.89
CA THR A 342 13.85 -37.98 15.39
C THR A 342 14.47 -39.39 15.25
N PRO A 343 14.90 -39.84 14.06
CA PRO A 343 15.46 -41.19 13.88
C PRO A 343 16.82 -41.34 14.55
N GLU A 344 17.00 -42.38 15.35
CA GLU A 344 18.28 -42.63 16.03
C GLU A 344 19.34 -43.16 15.06
N VAL A 345 20.60 -42.75 15.29
CA VAL A 345 21.77 -43.25 14.54
C VAL A 345 22.54 -44.21 15.42
N ALA A 346 22.68 -45.46 14.97
CA ALA A 346 23.43 -46.48 15.71
C ALA A 346 24.94 -46.30 15.50
N PHE A 347 25.57 -45.48 16.34
CA PHE A 347 27.02 -45.34 16.35
C PHE A 347 27.71 -46.55 17.01
N PRO A 348 28.94 -46.91 16.58
CA PRO A 348 29.75 -47.90 17.27
C PRO A 348 30.03 -47.50 18.72
N LYS A 349 30.20 -48.48 19.61
CA LYS A 349 30.40 -48.25 21.06
C LYS A 349 31.66 -47.44 21.38
N ASP A 350 32.62 -47.41 20.48
CA ASP A 350 33.86 -46.64 20.58
C ASP A 350 33.67 -45.13 20.33
N PHE A 351 32.45 -44.70 20.00
CA PHE A 351 32.11 -43.30 19.77
C PHE A 351 31.40 -42.73 21.01
N GLU A 352 31.86 -41.56 21.43
CA GLU A 352 31.11 -40.71 22.34
C GLU A 352 30.12 -39.88 21.52
N VAL A 353 28.83 -40.08 21.77
CA VAL A 353 27.74 -39.48 20.98
C VAL A 353 27.08 -38.39 21.80
N TYR A 354 26.82 -37.26 21.15
CA TYR A 354 26.15 -36.10 21.74
C TYR A 354 24.71 -36.00 21.26
N ASP A 355 23.88 -35.27 22.01
CA ASP A 355 22.50 -35.00 21.63
C ASP A 355 22.44 -34.29 20.26
N PRO A 356 21.52 -34.70 19.38
CA PRO A 356 21.44 -34.12 18.05
C PRO A 356 20.91 -32.69 18.09
N LYS A 357 21.48 -31.85 17.23
CA LYS A 357 20.94 -30.53 16.93
C LYS A 357 19.83 -30.65 15.89
N ILE A 358 18.66 -30.08 16.19
CA ILE A 358 17.49 -30.14 15.30
C ILE A 358 17.17 -28.74 14.80
N ASP A 359 17.14 -28.58 13.47
CA ASP A 359 16.72 -27.36 12.78
C ASP A 359 15.51 -27.67 11.89
N ASN A 360 14.41 -26.95 12.11
CA ASN A 360 13.12 -27.19 11.48
C ASN A 360 12.79 -26.06 10.51
N LYS A 361 12.82 -26.34 9.22
CA LYS A 361 12.49 -25.39 8.15
C LYS A 361 11.21 -25.82 7.46
N PHE A 362 10.09 -25.39 8.02
CA PHE A 362 8.76 -25.73 7.50
C PHE A 362 8.01 -24.49 7.04
N THR A 363 7.16 -24.69 6.05
CA THR A 363 6.13 -23.75 5.63
C THR A 363 4.79 -24.44 5.79
N LEU A 364 3.82 -23.73 6.38
CA LEU A 364 2.48 -24.26 6.52
C LEU A 364 1.75 -24.18 5.18
N THR A 365 1.22 -25.32 4.73
CA THR A 365 0.49 -25.44 3.46
C THR A 365 -0.90 -26.05 3.71
N ARG A 366 -1.74 -26.07 2.67
CA ARG A 366 -3.09 -26.67 2.73
C ARG A 366 -3.07 -28.18 2.99
N GLU A 367 -1.96 -28.85 2.72
CA GLU A 367 -1.77 -30.30 2.82
C GLU A 367 -0.98 -30.69 4.09
N GLY A 368 -0.63 -29.71 4.93
CA GLY A 368 0.18 -29.91 6.14
C GLY A 368 1.42 -29.04 6.14
N LEU A 369 2.40 -29.42 6.96
CA LEU A 369 3.71 -28.79 6.96
C LEU A 369 4.53 -29.34 5.80
N SER A 370 5.01 -28.44 4.93
CA SER A 370 5.93 -28.77 3.84
C SER A 370 7.31 -28.21 4.15
N GLY A 371 8.37 -28.99 3.95
CA GLY A 371 9.74 -28.54 4.17
C GLY A 371 10.65 -29.64 4.69
N ASN A 372 11.65 -29.23 5.49
CA ASN A 372 12.75 -30.10 5.90
C ASN A 372 12.97 -30.07 7.41
N LYS A 373 13.10 -31.24 8.03
CA LYS A 373 13.63 -31.44 9.38
C LYS A 373 15.09 -31.87 9.25
N VAL A 374 16.00 -30.98 9.65
CA VAL A 374 17.45 -31.20 9.61
C VAL A 374 17.91 -31.63 10.99
N ILE A 375 18.62 -32.75 11.06
CA ILE A 375 19.09 -33.33 12.32
C ILE A 375 20.58 -33.58 12.19
N GLU A 376 21.39 -33.00 13.07
CA GLU A 376 22.84 -33.13 13.07
C GLU A 376 23.29 -33.88 14.32
N TYR A 377 23.92 -35.04 14.14
CA TYR A 377 24.49 -35.88 15.18
C TYR A 377 25.98 -35.66 15.24
N LEU A 378 26.50 -35.31 16.42
CA LEU A 378 27.94 -35.24 16.69
C LEU A 378 28.40 -36.50 17.39
N ALA A 379 29.46 -37.12 16.89
CA ALA A 379 30.11 -38.26 17.52
C ALA A 379 31.64 -38.13 17.48
N ILE A 380 32.32 -38.65 18.49
CA ILE A 380 33.78 -38.57 18.64
C ILE A 380 34.34 -39.98 18.87
N PRO A 381 35.20 -40.52 17.98
CA PRO A 381 35.80 -41.82 18.17
C PRO A 381 36.92 -41.77 19.21
N ARG A 382 36.88 -42.69 20.18
CA ARG A 382 37.88 -42.82 21.25
C ARG A 382 38.98 -43.84 20.92
N HIS A 383 38.75 -44.73 19.96
CA HIS A 383 39.73 -45.73 19.51
C HIS A 383 39.95 -45.69 18.00
N ALA A 384 41.17 -46.05 17.57
CA ALA A 384 41.54 -46.16 16.17
C ALA A 384 41.04 -47.50 15.59
N GLY A 385 40.64 -47.49 14.31
CA GLY A 385 40.09 -48.67 13.65
C GLY A 385 39.22 -48.32 12.45
N ASN A 386 38.70 -49.35 11.80
CA ASN A 386 37.68 -49.20 10.76
C ASN A 386 36.31 -49.43 11.40
N PHE A 387 35.43 -48.46 11.25
CA PHE A 387 34.09 -48.49 11.82
C PHE A 387 33.03 -48.34 10.74
N THR A 388 31.86 -48.95 10.96
CA THR A 388 30.72 -48.80 10.06
C THR A 388 29.55 -48.22 10.83
N ILE A 389 28.99 -47.14 10.30
CA ILE A 389 27.71 -46.58 10.73
C ILE A 389 26.65 -47.13 9.78
N PRO A 390 25.70 -47.95 10.26
CA PRO A 390 24.71 -48.61 9.42
C PRO A 390 23.71 -47.59 8.85
N PRO A 391 22.97 -47.96 7.79
CA PRO A 391 21.84 -47.18 7.29
C PRO A 391 20.85 -46.83 8.39
N VAL A 392 20.42 -45.57 8.43
CA VAL A 392 19.33 -45.13 9.29
C VAL A 392 18.01 -45.45 8.60
N GLU A 393 17.14 -46.17 9.30
CA GLU A 393 15.81 -46.50 8.80
C GLU A 393 14.79 -45.45 9.24
N PHE A 394 13.92 -45.06 8.31
CA PHE A 394 12.83 -44.13 8.56
C PHE A 394 11.52 -44.72 8.04
N SER A 395 10.63 -45.06 8.97
CA SER A 395 9.32 -45.62 8.68
C SER A 395 8.21 -44.59 8.89
N TYR A 396 7.31 -44.44 7.92
CA TYR A 396 6.19 -43.51 7.93
C TYR A 396 4.95 -44.12 7.26
N PHE A 397 3.79 -43.48 7.41
CA PHE A 397 2.56 -43.88 6.75
C PHE A 397 2.29 -42.96 5.55
N ASP A 398 2.28 -43.56 4.35
CA ASP A 398 2.01 -42.83 3.11
C ASP A 398 0.50 -42.79 2.83
N LEU A 399 -0.05 -41.58 2.81
CA LEU A 399 -1.47 -41.34 2.54
C LEU A 399 -1.87 -41.66 1.10
N LYS A 400 -0.91 -41.68 0.15
CA LYS A 400 -1.19 -42.01 -1.25
C LYS A 400 -1.36 -43.51 -1.45
N SER A 401 -0.46 -44.33 -0.92
CA SER A 401 -0.56 -45.79 -0.99
C SER A 401 -1.40 -46.42 0.12
N ASN A 402 -1.82 -45.64 1.13
CA ASN A 402 -2.48 -46.12 2.34
C ASN A 402 -1.70 -47.26 3.04
N SER A 403 -0.37 -47.16 3.04
CA SER A 403 0.51 -48.21 3.57
C SER A 403 1.71 -47.61 4.28
N TYR A 404 2.31 -48.39 5.18
CA TYR A 404 3.59 -48.04 5.76
C TYR A 404 4.71 -48.18 4.73
N LYS A 405 5.63 -47.21 4.73
CA LYS A 405 6.86 -47.22 3.92
C LYS A 405 8.06 -47.06 4.83
N THR A 406 9.09 -47.86 4.56
CA THR A 406 10.40 -47.75 5.22
C THR A 406 11.43 -47.38 4.17
N ILE A 407 12.06 -46.23 4.35
CA ILE A 407 13.16 -45.74 3.53
C ILE A 407 14.43 -45.73 4.36
N LYS A 408 15.59 -45.90 3.72
CA LYS A 408 16.89 -46.02 4.41
C LYS A 408 17.90 -45.07 3.81
N THR A 409 18.83 -44.61 4.64
CA THR A 409 20.00 -43.85 4.17
C THR A 409 21.09 -44.78 3.65
N GLU A 410 22.22 -44.23 3.20
CA GLU A 410 23.42 -45.03 2.95
C GLU A 410 24.15 -45.38 4.26
N ALA A 411 25.00 -46.40 4.21
CA ALA A 411 25.93 -46.75 5.27
C ALA A 411 27.25 -45.95 5.11
N TYR A 412 27.88 -45.60 6.22
CA TYR A 412 29.18 -44.92 6.20
C TYR A 412 30.28 -45.80 6.79
N ASN A 413 31.34 -46.04 6.01
CA ASN A 413 32.57 -46.66 6.51
C ASN A 413 33.57 -45.56 6.86
N LEU A 414 34.04 -45.56 8.10
CA LEU A 414 34.98 -44.59 8.64
C LEU A 414 36.32 -45.26 8.94
N LYS A 415 37.40 -44.60 8.55
CA LYS A 415 38.76 -44.96 8.92
C LYS A 415 39.23 -43.99 10.00
N VAL A 416 39.43 -44.49 11.21
CA VAL A 416 39.92 -43.71 12.35
C VAL A 416 41.38 -44.05 12.60
N GLU A 417 42.27 -43.08 12.37
CA GLU A 417 43.69 -43.22 12.63
C GLU A 417 44.04 -42.79 14.07
N LYS A 418 45.14 -43.31 14.61
CA LYS A 418 45.61 -42.90 15.94
C LYS A 418 46.17 -41.47 15.86
N GLY A 419 45.71 -40.57 16.72
CA GLY A 419 46.22 -39.20 16.81
C GLY A 419 45.64 -38.39 17.97
N ALA A 420 46.26 -37.25 18.28
CA ALA A 420 45.67 -36.26 19.17
C ALA A 420 44.76 -35.35 18.33
N GLY A 421 43.51 -35.76 18.12
CA GLY A 421 42.50 -34.95 17.44
C GLY A 421 42.14 -33.67 18.20
N ASN A 422 41.41 -32.76 17.56
CA ASN A 422 41.01 -31.47 18.13
C ASN A 422 39.50 -31.21 17.91
N ALA A 423 38.65 -31.77 18.78
CA ALA A 423 37.19 -31.64 18.70
C ALA A 423 36.62 -30.47 19.52
N ASP A 424 37.43 -29.74 20.28
CA ASP A 424 36.95 -28.74 21.26
C ASP A 424 36.09 -27.64 20.63
N GLN A 425 36.46 -27.20 19.42
CA GLN A 425 35.72 -26.16 18.69
C GLN A 425 34.34 -26.64 18.20
N VAL A 426 34.22 -27.91 17.80
CA VAL A 426 32.95 -28.47 17.30
C VAL A 426 32.01 -28.79 18.45
N ILE A 427 32.53 -29.28 19.59
CA ILE A 427 31.73 -29.54 20.80
C ILE A 427 31.05 -28.26 21.30
N ALA A 428 31.72 -27.10 21.19
CA ALA A 428 31.14 -25.81 21.58
C ALA A 428 29.90 -25.41 20.77
N ASP A 429 29.78 -25.86 19.52
CA ASP A 429 28.61 -25.58 18.66
C ASP A 429 27.41 -26.52 18.94
N PHE A 430 27.66 -27.67 19.60
CA PHE A 430 26.65 -28.67 19.99
C PHE A 430 26.25 -28.60 21.46
N THR A 431 27.10 -28.04 22.32
CA THR A 431 26.76 -27.74 23.71
C THR A 431 26.28 -26.29 23.79
N ASN A 432 25.07 -26.04 24.32
CA ASN A 432 24.55 -24.69 24.57
C ASN A 432 25.36 -23.99 25.68
N LYS A 433 26.62 -23.65 25.40
CA LYS A 433 27.45 -22.76 26.20
C LYS A 433 27.57 -21.44 25.46
N GLU A 434 26.46 -20.70 25.38
CA GLU A 434 26.47 -19.31 24.91
C GLU A 434 27.43 -18.41 25.73
N ASP A 435 27.87 -18.87 26.91
CA ASP A 435 28.79 -18.13 27.80
C ASP A 435 30.30 -18.21 27.47
N LEU A 436 30.74 -18.95 26.43
CA LEU A 436 32.17 -19.04 26.08
C LEU A 436 32.53 -18.41 24.73
N LYS A 437 31.70 -17.50 24.21
CA LYS A 437 32.03 -16.69 23.03
C LYS A 437 33.07 -15.59 23.29
N VAL A 438 33.65 -15.51 24.50
CA VAL A 438 34.51 -14.40 24.93
C VAL A 438 36.02 -14.70 24.91
N LEU A 439 36.49 -15.95 24.84
CA LEU A 439 37.94 -16.21 24.90
C LEU A 439 38.69 -16.34 23.55
N GLY A 440 37.99 -16.28 22.41
CA GLY A 440 38.61 -16.49 21.08
C GLY A 440 38.98 -15.23 20.29
N GLN A 441 38.75 -14.02 20.82
CA GLN A 441 38.98 -12.76 20.08
C GLN A 441 40.24 -11.98 20.51
N ASP A 442 41.15 -12.58 21.26
CA ASP A 442 42.23 -11.80 21.91
C ASP A 442 43.48 -11.54 21.04
N ILE A 443 43.48 -11.89 19.75
CA ILE A 443 44.57 -11.47 18.85
C ILE A 443 44.01 -11.03 17.50
N ARG A 444 43.57 -9.77 17.42
CA ARG A 444 43.41 -9.08 16.13
C ARG A 444 44.76 -8.52 15.69
N TYR A 445 45.04 -8.65 14.40
CA TYR A 445 46.21 -8.08 13.73
C TYR A 445 46.32 -6.57 14.00
N ILE A 446 47.53 -6.09 14.31
CA ILE A 446 47.79 -4.67 14.60
C ILE A 446 47.49 -3.85 13.34
N LYS A 447 46.57 -2.90 13.47
CA LYS A 447 46.15 -2.00 12.39
C LYS A 447 47.29 -1.00 12.10
N MET A 448 48.16 -1.34 11.16
CA MET A 448 49.25 -0.48 10.68
C MET A 448 48.66 0.58 9.73
N GLY A 449 48.07 1.64 10.28
CA GLY A 449 47.65 2.82 9.55
C GLY A 449 47.96 4.08 10.36
N GLU A 450 48.11 5.22 9.69
CA GLU A 450 48.37 6.50 10.36
C GLU A 450 47.18 6.88 11.26
N THR A 451 47.31 6.64 12.56
CA THR A 451 46.33 7.07 13.56
C THR A 451 46.68 8.45 14.07
N SER A 452 45.77 9.42 13.90
CA SER A 452 45.86 10.71 14.59
C SER A 452 45.38 10.57 16.03
N LEU A 453 46.21 10.97 16.99
CA LEU A 453 45.87 10.96 18.40
C LEU A 453 44.98 12.16 18.72
N THR A 454 43.79 11.92 19.27
CA THR A 454 42.93 12.98 19.83
C THR A 454 42.96 12.91 21.35
N ARG A 455 42.72 14.06 22.00
CA ARG A 455 42.75 14.15 23.46
C ARG A 455 41.57 13.35 24.04
N LYS A 456 41.86 12.43 24.96
CA LYS A 456 40.85 11.63 25.66
C LYS A 456 39.87 12.58 26.38
N GLY A 457 38.60 12.58 25.96
CA GLY A 457 37.55 13.44 26.50
C GLY A 457 36.84 14.34 25.47
N ASP A 458 37.38 14.51 24.27
CA ASP A 458 36.71 15.23 23.17
C ASP A 458 35.68 14.34 22.47
N PHE A 459 34.54 14.14 23.12
CA PHE A 459 33.38 13.52 22.48
C PHE A 459 32.48 14.59 21.86
N PHE A 460 31.98 14.33 20.66
CA PHE A 460 31.01 15.21 20.00
C PHE A 460 29.75 15.38 20.87
N PHE A 461 29.27 14.28 21.46
CA PHE A 461 28.12 14.25 22.35
C PHE A 461 28.44 14.96 23.67
N GLY A 462 27.72 16.05 23.96
CA GLY A 462 27.94 16.90 25.15
C GLY A 462 28.86 18.11 24.91
N SER A 463 29.43 18.26 23.71
CA SER A 463 30.18 19.47 23.33
C SER A 463 29.28 20.70 23.17
N THR A 464 29.86 21.90 23.22
CA THR A 464 29.16 23.16 22.92
C THR A 464 28.53 23.14 21.51
N THR A 465 29.23 22.58 20.54
CA THR A 465 28.75 22.40 19.16
C THR A 465 27.50 21.52 19.08
N TYR A 466 27.43 20.46 19.89
CA TYR A 466 26.26 19.58 19.97
C TYR A 466 25.03 20.32 20.48
N TYR A 467 25.15 21.12 21.54
CA TYR A 467 24.05 21.93 22.05
C TYR A 467 23.62 23.03 21.06
N LEU A 468 24.58 23.66 20.35
CA LEU A 468 24.26 24.64 19.31
C LEU A 468 23.41 24.04 18.19
N TRP A 469 23.60 22.75 17.87
CA TRP A 469 22.80 22.05 16.86
C TRP A 469 21.32 21.92 17.24
N TYR A 470 20.97 21.95 18.54
CA TYR A 470 19.57 21.98 18.99
C TYR A 470 19.03 23.39 19.17
N ILE A 471 19.87 24.32 19.64
CA ILE A 471 19.44 25.69 19.95
C ILE A 471 19.17 26.49 18.67
N ILE A 472 19.99 26.33 17.62
CA ILE A 472 19.85 27.11 16.38
C ILE A 472 18.49 26.84 15.68
N PRO A 473 18.06 25.57 15.46
CA PRO A 473 16.74 25.30 14.88
C PRO A 473 15.59 25.82 15.75
N LEU A 474 15.71 25.74 17.08
CA LEU A 474 14.71 26.23 18.02
C LEU A 474 14.52 27.75 17.91
N VAL A 475 15.63 28.51 17.86
CA VAL A 475 15.59 29.96 17.71
C VAL A 475 15.01 30.34 16.35
N LEU A 476 15.40 29.65 15.26
CA LEU A 476 14.83 29.88 13.94
C LEU A 476 13.32 29.62 13.90
N PHE A 477 12.85 28.57 14.57
CA PHE A 477 11.42 28.27 14.70
C PHE A 477 10.66 29.40 15.41
N VAL A 478 11.18 29.90 16.55
CA VAL A 478 10.56 31.01 17.30
C VAL A 478 10.53 32.29 16.47
N VAL A 479 11.62 32.62 15.77
CA VAL A 479 11.66 33.79 14.86
C VAL A 479 10.62 33.64 13.76
N PHE A 480 10.50 32.45 13.16
CA PHE A 480 9.54 32.20 12.09
C PHE A 480 8.09 32.37 12.57
N VAL A 481 7.76 31.87 13.77
CA VAL A 481 6.44 32.03 14.39
C VAL A 481 6.12 33.50 14.65
N ILE A 482 7.08 34.29 15.15
CA ILE A 482 6.90 35.73 15.39
C ILE A 482 6.66 36.47 14.08
N VAL A 483 7.45 36.19 13.04
CA VAL A 483 7.29 36.81 11.71
C VAL A 483 5.94 36.44 11.09
N TYR A 484 5.54 35.17 11.18
CA TYR A 484 4.25 34.72 10.67
C TYR A 484 3.07 35.34 11.42
N ARG A 485 3.15 35.47 12.75
CA ARG A 485 2.12 36.16 13.54
C ARG A 485 2.02 37.63 13.18
N LYS A 486 3.15 38.34 13.05
CA LYS A 486 3.15 39.74 12.59
C LYS A 486 2.49 39.87 11.21
N LYS A 487 2.85 39.00 10.27
CA LYS A 487 2.30 39.00 8.91
C LYS A 487 0.80 38.65 8.87
N ALA A 488 0.35 37.74 9.74
CA ALA A 488 -1.06 37.38 9.86
C ALA A 488 -1.91 38.54 10.41
N ILE A 489 -1.39 39.26 11.41
CA ILE A 489 -2.05 40.45 11.98
C ILE A 489 -2.08 41.59 10.96
N GLU A 490 -1.00 41.81 10.20
CA GLU A 490 -0.98 42.80 9.11
C GLU A 490 -1.96 42.46 7.99
N ASN A 491 -2.14 41.17 7.67
CA ASN A 491 -3.09 40.69 6.66
C ASN A 491 -4.54 40.65 7.15
N ALA A 492 -4.80 40.72 8.46
CA ALA A 492 -6.15 40.73 9.02
C ALA A 492 -6.89 42.06 8.76
N ASN A 493 -6.17 43.17 8.57
CA ASN A 493 -6.77 44.44 8.17
C ASN A 493 -6.88 44.53 6.64
N VAL A 494 -7.92 43.90 6.10
CA VAL A 494 -8.21 43.82 4.66
C VAL A 494 -8.23 45.21 4.00
N ALA A 495 -8.77 46.22 4.67
CA ALA A 495 -8.81 47.60 4.17
C ALA A 495 -7.39 48.19 4.00
N LYS A 496 -6.52 48.06 5.02
CA LYS A 496 -5.13 48.54 4.95
C LYS A 496 -4.26 47.80 3.93
N VAL A 497 -4.58 46.53 3.65
CA VAL A 497 -3.90 45.74 2.61
C VAL A 497 -4.37 46.14 1.21
N ARG A 498 -5.68 46.43 1.03
CA ARG A 498 -6.25 46.93 -0.23
C ARG A 498 -5.63 48.28 -0.60
N THR A 499 -5.59 49.24 0.32
CA THR A 499 -5.01 50.57 0.08
C THR A 499 -3.51 50.51 -0.27
N LYS A 500 -2.72 49.69 0.44
CA LYS A 500 -1.29 49.49 0.15
C LYS A 500 -1.03 48.78 -1.18
N LYS A 501 -1.95 47.93 -1.65
CA LYS A 501 -1.79 47.16 -2.90
C LYS A 501 -2.47 47.83 -4.10
N ALA A 502 -3.28 48.86 -3.90
CA ALA A 502 -4.03 49.57 -4.95
C ALA A 502 -3.14 49.95 -6.14
N ASN A 503 -2.01 50.63 -5.89
CA ASN A 503 -1.06 51.00 -6.94
C ASN A 503 -0.46 49.76 -7.65
N LYS A 504 -0.13 48.70 -6.90
CA LYS A 504 0.41 47.45 -7.48
C LYS A 504 -0.61 46.73 -8.36
N VAL A 505 -1.89 46.75 -7.98
CA VAL A 505 -2.99 46.16 -8.76
C VAL A 505 -3.26 47.00 -10.00
N ALA A 506 -3.30 48.33 -9.87
CA ALA A 506 -3.44 49.27 -10.98
C ALA A 506 -2.30 49.12 -11.98
N ALA A 507 -1.04 49.09 -11.53
CA ALA A 507 0.13 48.87 -12.39
C ALA A 507 0.09 47.53 -13.14
N LYS A 508 -0.42 46.46 -12.51
CA LYS A 508 -0.60 45.16 -13.17
C LYS A 508 -1.67 45.24 -14.26
N ARG A 509 -2.79 45.93 -14.01
CA ARG A 509 -3.86 46.15 -14.99
C ARG A 509 -3.40 47.06 -16.12
N MET A 510 -2.68 48.14 -15.83
CA MET A 510 -2.06 49.01 -16.83
C MET A 510 -1.05 48.24 -17.70
N LYS A 511 -0.25 47.33 -17.13
CA LYS A 511 0.63 46.46 -17.93
C LYS A 511 -0.17 45.55 -18.88
N ASN A 512 -1.32 45.03 -18.44
CA ASN A 512 -2.21 44.25 -19.30
C ASN A 512 -2.85 45.13 -20.39
N ALA A 513 -3.27 46.35 -20.06
CA ALA A 513 -3.75 47.33 -21.03
C ALA A 513 -2.69 47.64 -22.08
N GLY A 514 -1.41 47.83 -21.69
CA GLY A 514 -0.31 48.00 -22.63
C GLY A 514 -0.10 46.81 -23.57
N ARG A 515 -0.34 45.57 -23.10
CA ARG A 515 -0.34 44.38 -23.97
C ARG A 515 -1.53 44.40 -24.95
N LEU A 516 -2.72 44.77 -24.49
CA LEU A 516 -3.93 44.86 -25.33
C LEU A 516 -3.81 45.97 -26.39
N LEU A 517 -3.10 47.05 -26.06
CA LEU A 517 -2.71 48.10 -27.00
C LEU A 517 -1.78 47.56 -28.08
N ALA A 518 -0.74 46.80 -27.71
CA ALA A 518 0.17 46.16 -28.66
C ALA A 518 -0.52 45.09 -29.55
N GLU A 519 -1.56 44.43 -29.04
CA GLU A 519 -2.40 43.47 -29.77
C GLU A 519 -3.54 44.13 -30.57
N ASN A 520 -3.65 45.46 -30.55
CA ASN A 520 -4.68 46.26 -31.21
C ASN A 520 -6.14 45.86 -30.85
N LYS A 521 -6.36 45.40 -29.61
CA LYS A 521 -7.67 44.98 -29.09
C LYS A 521 -8.35 46.13 -28.36
N GLN A 522 -8.99 47.00 -29.12
CA GLN A 522 -9.48 48.31 -28.68
C GLN A 522 -10.53 48.24 -27.56
N GLU A 523 -11.60 47.47 -27.74
CA GLU A 523 -12.68 47.36 -26.73
C GLU A 523 -12.16 46.81 -25.40
N ALA A 524 -11.32 45.77 -25.47
CA ALA A 524 -10.70 45.17 -24.29
C ALA A 524 -9.67 46.11 -23.62
N PHE A 525 -8.98 46.94 -24.40
CA PHE A 525 -8.05 47.95 -23.89
C PHE A 525 -8.79 49.00 -23.04
N TYR A 526 -9.83 49.63 -23.58
CA TYR A 526 -10.57 50.66 -22.86
C TYR A 526 -11.27 50.10 -21.61
N ASP A 527 -11.79 48.87 -21.69
CA ASP A 527 -12.36 48.19 -20.53
C ASP A 527 -11.31 47.91 -19.43
N GLU A 528 -10.09 47.51 -19.79
CA GLU A 528 -9.03 47.24 -18.82
C GLU A 528 -8.47 48.54 -18.20
N VAL A 529 -8.37 49.63 -18.97
CA VAL A 529 -7.98 50.97 -18.45
C VAL A 529 -9.05 51.52 -17.50
N LEU A 530 -10.34 51.42 -17.83
CA LEU A 530 -11.43 51.81 -16.92
C LEU A 530 -11.39 50.99 -15.63
N LYS A 531 -11.21 49.68 -15.72
CA LYS A 531 -11.05 48.82 -14.55
C LYS A 531 -9.82 49.17 -13.71
N ALA A 532 -8.74 49.66 -14.33
CA ALA A 532 -7.55 50.11 -13.62
C ALA A 532 -7.81 51.42 -12.85
N LEU A 533 -8.45 52.41 -13.48
CA LEU A 533 -8.76 53.71 -12.86
C LEU A 533 -9.80 53.59 -11.74
N TRP A 534 -10.95 52.95 -12.02
CA TRP A 534 -12.01 52.73 -11.03
C TRP A 534 -11.55 51.82 -9.89
N GLY A 535 -10.81 50.75 -10.22
CA GLY A 535 -10.25 49.83 -9.23
C GLY A 535 -9.20 50.50 -8.34
N TYR A 536 -8.34 51.36 -8.90
CA TYR A 536 -7.34 52.12 -8.15
C TYR A 536 -8.00 53.01 -7.09
N ILE A 537 -8.99 53.82 -7.46
CA ILE A 537 -9.67 54.72 -6.51
C ILE A 537 -10.48 53.94 -5.47
N SER A 538 -11.23 52.91 -5.90
CA SER A 538 -11.99 52.06 -4.98
C SER A 538 -11.08 51.40 -3.94
N ASP A 539 -9.93 50.87 -4.34
CA ASP A 539 -8.99 50.23 -3.43
C ASP A 539 -8.18 51.25 -2.58
N LYS A 540 -7.86 52.43 -3.12
CA LYS A 540 -7.04 53.46 -2.45
C LYS A 540 -7.83 54.26 -1.41
N LEU A 541 -9.07 54.61 -1.73
CA LEU A 541 -9.99 55.35 -0.84
C LEU A 541 -10.93 54.41 -0.07
N ASN A 542 -10.83 53.09 -0.30
CA ASN A 542 -11.67 52.06 0.31
C ASN A 542 -13.18 52.30 0.09
N ILE A 543 -13.54 52.79 -1.10
CA ILE A 543 -14.92 53.07 -1.49
C ILE A 543 -15.57 51.77 -2.00
N PRO A 544 -16.70 51.32 -1.42
CA PRO A 544 -17.45 50.17 -1.94
C PRO A 544 -17.91 50.40 -3.38
N VAL A 545 -17.94 49.33 -4.19
CA VAL A 545 -18.36 49.40 -5.61
C VAL A 545 -19.77 50.01 -5.77
N SER A 546 -20.65 49.84 -4.78
CA SER A 546 -22.00 50.43 -4.78
C SER A 546 -22.04 51.95 -4.66
N GLN A 547 -20.95 52.58 -4.21
CA GLN A 547 -20.82 54.04 -4.04
C GLN A 547 -19.84 54.64 -5.06
N LEU A 548 -19.44 53.86 -6.06
CA LEU A 548 -18.43 54.25 -7.02
C LEU A 548 -19.07 55.07 -8.16
N SER A 549 -19.23 56.38 -7.94
CA SER A 549 -19.71 57.36 -8.93
C SER A 549 -18.71 58.51 -9.11
N LYS A 550 -18.78 59.24 -10.24
CA LYS A 550 -17.86 60.35 -10.54
C LYS A 550 -17.97 61.46 -9.48
N ASP A 551 -19.20 61.82 -9.11
CA ASP A 551 -19.49 62.83 -8.10
C ASP A 551 -18.95 62.43 -6.72
N ASN A 552 -19.13 61.16 -6.32
CA ASN A 552 -18.62 60.67 -5.04
C ASN A 552 -17.09 60.54 -5.03
N ILE A 553 -16.45 60.23 -6.16
CA ILE A 553 -14.99 60.23 -6.27
C ILE A 553 -14.43 61.64 -6.14
N GLU A 554 -15.06 62.64 -6.77
CA GLU A 554 -14.64 64.03 -6.68
C GLU A 554 -14.75 64.56 -5.23
N ASP A 555 -15.85 64.26 -4.55
CA ASP A 555 -16.06 64.60 -3.14
C ASP A 555 -15.03 63.92 -2.23
N GLU A 556 -14.78 62.62 -2.42
CA GLU A 556 -13.80 61.88 -1.61
C GLU A 556 -12.37 62.36 -1.88
N LEU A 557 -11.96 62.56 -3.14
CA LEU A 557 -10.63 63.08 -3.47
C LEU A 557 -10.38 64.47 -2.89
N THR A 558 -11.41 65.31 -2.81
CA THR A 558 -11.35 66.64 -2.18
C THR A 558 -11.14 66.51 -0.67
N LYS A 559 -11.84 65.59 0.00
CA LYS A 559 -11.64 65.31 1.44
C LYS A 559 -10.23 64.83 1.77
N TYR A 560 -9.60 64.10 0.86
CA TYR A 560 -8.21 63.62 0.99
C TYR A 560 -7.16 64.67 0.58
N GLY A 561 -7.56 65.90 0.27
CA GLY A 561 -6.66 67.04 0.04
C GLY A 561 -5.96 67.03 -1.33
N VAL A 562 -6.53 66.35 -2.33
CA VAL A 562 -6.00 66.32 -3.69
C VAL A 562 -6.27 67.67 -4.37
N ALA A 563 -5.27 68.19 -5.12
CA ALA A 563 -5.40 69.47 -5.81
C ALA A 563 -6.56 69.43 -6.83
N PRO A 564 -7.40 70.48 -6.93
CA PRO A 564 -8.54 70.51 -7.85
C PRO A 564 -8.19 70.25 -9.32
N GLU A 565 -7.00 70.67 -9.75
CA GLU A 565 -6.48 70.42 -11.10
C GLU A 565 -6.27 68.93 -11.36
N LEU A 566 -5.73 68.18 -10.39
CA LEU A 566 -5.49 66.74 -10.52
C LEU A 566 -6.78 65.91 -10.47
N ILE A 567 -7.79 66.37 -9.71
CA ILE A 567 -9.12 65.77 -9.70
C ILE A 567 -9.76 65.93 -11.08
N LYS A 568 -9.69 67.13 -11.65
CA LYS A 568 -10.19 67.42 -12.99
C LYS A 568 -9.49 66.60 -14.08
N ASP A 569 -8.17 66.44 -13.99
CA ASP A 569 -7.38 65.60 -14.92
C ASP A 569 -7.80 64.13 -14.84
N PHE A 570 -8.09 63.60 -13.65
CA PHE A 570 -8.55 62.23 -13.47
C PHE A 570 -9.96 62.00 -14.03
N ILE A 571 -10.90 62.87 -13.68
CA ILE A 571 -12.27 62.80 -14.21
C ILE A 571 -12.27 63.00 -15.73
N GLY A 572 -11.42 63.90 -16.24
CA GLY A 572 -11.19 64.08 -17.67
C GLY A 572 -10.69 62.81 -18.36
N THR A 573 -9.66 62.17 -17.81
CA THR A 573 -9.12 60.90 -18.35
C THR A 573 -10.15 59.77 -18.31
N LEU A 574 -10.96 59.73 -17.26
CA LEU A 574 -12.03 58.74 -17.11
C LEU A 574 -13.16 58.97 -18.13
N ASN A 575 -13.56 60.23 -18.35
CA ASN A 575 -14.54 60.62 -19.37
C ASN A 575 -14.03 60.35 -20.78
N GLU A 576 -12.77 60.65 -21.08
CA GLU A 576 -12.16 60.35 -22.38
C GLU A 576 -12.12 58.84 -22.65
N CYS A 577 -11.82 58.03 -21.62
CA CYS A 577 -11.80 56.58 -21.73
C CYS A 577 -13.21 55.98 -21.91
N GLU A 578 -14.22 56.50 -21.20
CA GLU A 578 -15.61 56.10 -21.39
C GLU A 578 -16.14 56.54 -22.76
N PHE A 579 -15.87 57.77 -23.18
CA PHE A 579 -16.29 58.28 -24.49
C PHE A 579 -15.68 57.46 -25.63
N ALA A 580 -14.38 57.16 -25.55
CA ALA A 580 -13.68 56.35 -26.56
C ALA A 580 -14.18 54.89 -26.62
N ARG A 581 -14.73 54.36 -25.51
CA ARG A 581 -15.37 53.04 -25.49
C ARG A 581 -16.73 53.03 -26.20
N TYR A 582 -17.50 54.12 -26.11
CA TYR A 582 -18.88 54.16 -26.59
C TYR A 582 -19.10 54.94 -27.90
N ALA A 583 -18.11 55.71 -28.38
CA ALA A 583 -18.19 56.48 -29.63
C ALA A 583 -17.28 55.89 -30.75
N PRO A 584 -17.83 55.54 -31.93
CA PRO A 584 -17.02 55.03 -33.04
C PRO A 584 -16.38 56.17 -33.86
N GLY A 585 -15.06 56.38 -33.73
CA GLY A 585 -14.30 57.35 -34.55
C GLY A 585 -12.78 57.26 -34.38
N ASN A 586 -11.99 57.58 -35.41
CA ASN A 586 -10.54 57.35 -35.62
C ASN A 586 -9.69 57.08 -34.34
N GLN A 587 -9.31 55.81 -34.12
CA GLN A 587 -9.18 55.23 -32.77
C GLN A 587 -7.75 54.97 -32.25
N ASN A 588 -6.71 54.90 -33.09
CA ASN A 588 -5.39 54.42 -32.62
C ASN A 588 -4.53 55.49 -31.92
N GLU A 589 -4.49 56.72 -32.44
CA GLU A 589 -3.76 57.84 -31.81
C GLU A 589 -4.37 58.25 -30.46
N ALA A 590 -5.67 57.96 -30.28
CA ALA A 590 -6.40 58.19 -29.04
C ALA A 590 -6.05 57.15 -27.95
N MET A 591 -5.69 55.91 -28.29
CA MET A 591 -5.36 54.85 -27.32
C MET A 591 -4.04 55.11 -26.60
N ASP A 592 -2.99 55.52 -27.34
CA ASP A 592 -1.68 55.84 -26.76
C ASP A 592 -1.75 57.05 -25.83
N LYS A 593 -2.55 58.05 -26.21
CA LYS A 593 -2.82 59.23 -25.37
C LYS A 593 -3.54 58.84 -24.08
N VAL A 594 -4.64 58.07 -24.18
CA VAL A 594 -5.41 57.61 -23.01
C VAL A 594 -4.57 56.72 -22.08
N TYR A 595 -3.72 55.86 -22.64
CA TYR A 595 -2.79 55.04 -21.86
C TYR A 595 -1.81 55.88 -21.05
N SER A 596 -1.18 56.86 -21.72
CA SER A 596 -0.17 57.73 -21.10
C SER A 596 -0.80 58.63 -20.03
N SER A 597 -1.96 59.23 -20.32
CA SER A 597 -2.74 60.03 -19.36
C SER A 597 -3.17 59.20 -18.15
N ALA A 598 -3.66 57.97 -18.34
CA ALA A 598 -4.05 57.11 -17.22
C ALA A 598 -2.87 56.73 -16.31
N VAL A 599 -1.69 56.43 -16.89
CA VAL A 599 -0.47 56.14 -16.10
C VAL A 599 -0.02 57.37 -15.33
N GLU A 600 0.00 58.53 -15.98
CA GLU A 600 0.45 59.79 -15.39
C GLU A 600 -0.45 60.21 -14.22
N VAL A 601 -1.77 60.14 -14.41
CA VAL A 601 -2.72 60.53 -13.37
C VAL A 601 -2.68 59.57 -12.18
N ILE A 602 -2.61 58.25 -12.39
CA ILE A 602 -2.45 57.28 -11.29
C ILE A 602 -1.17 57.56 -10.49
N SER A 603 -0.06 57.88 -11.18
CA SER A 603 1.21 58.23 -10.55
C SER A 603 1.15 59.54 -9.75
N LYS A 604 0.54 60.59 -10.33
CA LYS A 604 0.33 61.87 -9.65
C LYS A 604 -0.59 61.72 -8.43
N MET A 605 -1.63 60.91 -8.53
CA MET A 605 -2.55 60.59 -7.43
C MET A 605 -1.89 59.80 -6.31
N GLU A 606 -0.99 58.87 -6.63
CA GLU A 606 -0.25 58.11 -5.62
C GLU A 606 0.62 59.03 -4.76
N ASN A 607 1.19 60.07 -5.36
CA ASN A 607 2.05 61.04 -4.67
C ASN A 607 1.27 62.12 -3.90
N SER A 608 0.01 62.41 -4.27
CA SER A 608 -0.79 63.48 -3.67
C SER A 608 -1.67 63.00 -2.50
N ILE A 609 -2.16 61.75 -2.54
CA ILE A 609 -2.99 61.18 -1.47
C ILE A 609 -2.09 60.84 -0.27
N LYS A 610 -2.04 61.72 0.73
CA LYS A 610 -1.33 61.49 2.00
C LYS A 610 -2.13 60.55 2.91
N HIS A 611 -1.42 59.62 3.55
CA HIS A 611 -1.95 58.55 4.39
C HIS A 611 -2.57 58.99 5.71
#